data_AF-A0A9P6XZH2-F1
#
_entry.id   AF-A0A9P6XZH2-F1
#
_cell.length_a   1.000
_cell.length_b   1.000
_cell.length_c   1.000
_cell.angle_alpha   90.00
_cell.angle_beta   90.00
_cell.angle_gamma   90.00
#
_symmetry.space_group_name_H-M   'P 1'
#
loop_
_entity.id
_entity.type
_entity.pdbx_description
1 polymer ?
#
loop_
_entity_poly.entity_id
_entity_poly.type
_entity_poly.pdbx_seq_one_letter_code
_entity_poly.pdbx_strand_id
1 'polypeptide(L)'
;MHHISNRSFFSHSSPFSCKCPPSPNNASTPLPKIAKPKRDNSQPSLTAIARQFSSPAKPTGFKLIHVPIRHRLPLQQLRSNLRRLHINTRQILDIHYPDRNLVSFLIHIGYETELRLQLSKFNITVRDDFDPLDPSIILDPTLVNEPIDHKVKHARKAFLHRICVALRRFRTLIYNAVANFFVQSDLIGLDDLASYDLAPPYKYCTGHILDHV
;
A
#
# COMPACT_ATOMS: atom_id res chain seq x y z
N MET A 1 -27.97 -31.04 50.67
CA MET A 1 -27.37 -32.38 50.81
C MET A 1 -26.34 -32.57 49.71
N HIS A 2 -25.20 -33.17 50.04
CA HIS A 2 -24.14 -33.83 49.23
C HIS A 2 -24.04 -33.49 47.72
N HIS A 3 -22.99 -32.85 47.18
CA HIS A 3 -21.53 -33.09 47.25
C HIS A 3 -21.06 -34.25 46.34
N ILE A 4 -19.83 -34.12 45.82
CA ILE A 4 -18.93 -35.14 45.23
C ILE A 4 -18.76 -35.12 43.69
N SER A 5 -17.54 -34.76 43.30
CA SER A 5 -16.86 -34.98 42.01
C SER A 5 -16.66 -36.48 41.73
N ASN A 6 -16.57 -36.91 40.47
CA ASN A 6 -15.69 -38.05 40.20
C ASN A 6 -15.00 -38.05 38.83
N ARG A 7 -13.81 -38.64 38.82
CA ARG A 7 -12.91 -38.83 37.67
C ARG A 7 -13.00 -40.26 37.12
N SER A 8 -12.30 -40.44 36.00
CA SER A 8 -11.53 -41.64 35.61
C SER A 8 -12.23 -42.89 35.04
N PHE A 9 -11.90 -43.13 33.77
CA PHE A 9 -11.30 -44.36 33.22
C PHE A 9 -11.86 -45.74 33.59
N PHE A 10 -12.33 -46.45 32.55
CA PHE A 10 -11.98 -47.86 32.26
C PHE A 10 -11.92 -48.03 30.72
N SER A 11 -11.24 -49.01 30.09
CA SER A 11 -10.07 -49.85 30.46
C SER A 11 -9.75 -50.81 29.29
N HIS A 12 -8.61 -51.52 29.38
CA HIS A 12 -8.22 -52.72 28.62
C HIS A 12 -7.83 -52.56 27.12
N SER A 13 -6.86 -53.31 26.57
CA SER A 13 -5.78 -54.10 27.19
C SER A 13 -4.67 -54.47 26.18
N SER A 14 -3.44 -54.35 26.67
CA SER A 14 -2.18 -55.08 26.43
C SER A 14 -2.28 -56.61 26.16
N PRO A 15 -1.15 -57.38 25.98
CA PRO A 15 0.16 -57.15 25.32
C PRO A 15 0.69 -58.42 24.53
N PHE A 16 2.02 -58.62 24.50
CA PHE A 16 2.86 -59.76 24.04
C PHE A 16 3.19 -59.78 22.54
N SER A 17 4.46 -59.74 22.05
CA SER A 17 5.77 -60.35 22.42
C SER A 17 5.98 -61.78 21.90
N CYS A 18 6.97 -61.98 21.01
CA CYS A 18 7.84 -63.17 20.93
C CYS A 18 9.07 -62.94 20.01
N LYS A 19 10.07 -63.84 20.02
CA LYS A 19 11.49 -63.60 19.64
C LYS A 19 12.06 -64.56 18.57
N CYS A 20 13.09 -64.10 17.83
CA CYS A 20 14.16 -64.85 17.11
C CYS A 20 13.73 -65.77 15.92
N PRO A 21 14.65 -66.28 15.03
CA PRO A 21 16.13 -66.21 14.93
C PRO A 21 16.64 -65.67 13.54
N PRO A 22 17.95 -65.76 13.13
CA PRO A 22 18.52 -64.99 12.00
C PRO A 22 18.91 -65.76 10.70
N SER A 23 19.38 -65.01 9.67
CA SER A 23 20.08 -65.43 8.42
C SER A 23 19.19 -65.85 7.21
N PRO A 24 19.65 -65.87 5.92
CA PRO A 24 20.90 -65.36 5.31
C PRO A 24 20.69 -64.42 4.09
N ASN A 25 21.79 -63.99 3.43
CA ASN A 25 21.79 -63.24 2.16
C ASN A 25 21.15 -64.01 0.98
N ASN A 26 20.50 -63.30 0.03
CA ASN A 26 20.89 -63.20 -1.40
C ASN A 26 19.90 -62.39 -2.26
N ALA A 27 20.26 -62.11 -3.52
CA ALA A 27 19.76 -60.98 -4.32
C ALA A 27 18.61 -61.29 -5.33
N SER A 28 18.07 -60.19 -5.88
CA SER A 28 17.43 -60.02 -7.20
C SER A 28 15.88 -59.91 -7.34
N THR A 29 15.49 -58.86 -8.09
CA THR A 29 14.19 -58.40 -8.64
C THR A 29 13.49 -59.38 -9.63
N PRO A 30 12.24 -59.13 -10.16
CA PRO A 30 11.40 -57.91 -10.16
C PRO A 30 9.86 -58.05 -9.87
N LEU A 31 9.18 -56.89 -9.82
CA LEU A 31 7.72 -56.59 -9.78
C LEU A 31 6.92 -57.18 -10.99
N PRO A 32 5.57 -57.39 -10.92
CA PRO A 32 4.55 -56.35 -10.63
C PRO A 32 3.29 -56.87 -9.86
N LYS A 33 2.14 -56.19 -9.62
CA LYS A 33 1.50 -54.88 -9.99
C LYS A 33 0.80 -54.27 -8.73
N ILE A 34 0.34 -53.01 -8.78
CA ILE A 34 -0.52 -52.39 -7.73
C ILE A 34 -1.76 -51.69 -8.34
N ALA A 35 -2.92 -51.80 -7.68
CA ALA A 35 -4.12 -51.02 -7.95
C ALA A 35 -4.18 -49.73 -7.09
N LYS A 36 -4.70 -48.64 -7.68
CA LYS A 36 -5.02 -47.37 -7.01
C LYS A 36 -6.45 -47.43 -6.39
N PRO A 37 -6.96 -46.40 -5.66
CA PRO A 37 -6.32 -45.20 -5.09
C PRO A 37 -6.65 -44.97 -3.57
N LYS A 38 -6.05 -43.96 -2.92
CA LYS A 38 -6.79 -42.93 -2.14
C LYS A 38 -5.92 -41.79 -1.57
N ARG A 39 -6.58 -40.62 -1.44
CA ARG A 39 -6.16 -39.32 -0.86
C ARG A 39 -5.09 -38.54 -1.63
N ASP A 40 -5.57 -37.60 -2.45
CA ASP A 40 -4.78 -36.56 -3.09
C ASP A 40 -4.24 -35.54 -2.08
N ASN A 41 -2.98 -35.70 -1.70
CA ASN A 41 -2.15 -34.56 -1.29
C ASN A 41 -1.65 -33.84 -2.54
N SER A 42 -2.58 -33.21 -3.26
CA SER A 42 -2.27 -32.39 -4.44
C SER A 42 -1.50 -31.15 -3.98
N GLN A 43 -0.17 -31.18 -4.09
CA GLN A 43 0.68 -29.99 -4.00
C GLN A 43 0.14 -28.88 -4.93
N PRO A 44 0.20 -27.58 -4.54
CA PRO A 44 -0.16 -26.50 -5.45
C PRO A 44 0.69 -26.60 -6.72
N SER A 45 0.08 -26.46 -7.90
CA SER A 45 0.86 -26.56 -9.14
C SER A 45 1.91 -25.45 -9.20
N LEU A 46 3.01 -25.71 -9.91
CA LEU A 46 4.09 -24.73 -10.10
C LEU A 46 3.56 -23.39 -10.65
N THR A 47 2.50 -23.43 -11.47
CA THR A 47 1.80 -22.24 -12.01
C THR A 47 1.05 -21.44 -10.94
N ALA A 48 0.52 -22.10 -9.90
CA ALA A 48 -0.18 -21.44 -8.79
C ALA A 48 0.80 -20.74 -7.84
N ILE A 49 1.97 -21.35 -7.60
CA ILE A 49 3.04 -20.76 -6.79
C ILE A 49 3.73 -19.62 -7.55
N ALA A 50 4.06 -19.81 -8.84
CA ALA A 50 4.68 -18.77 -9.67
C ALA A 50 3.84 -17.49 -9.80
N ARG A 51 2.49 -17.60 -9.73
CA ARG A 51 1.59 -16.44 -9.70
C ARG A 51 1.67 -15.61 -8.42
N GLN A 52 2.24 -16.12 -7.33
CA GLN A 52 2.50 -15.35 -6.10
C GLN A 52 3.83 -14.55 -6.17
N PHE A 53 4.75 -14.96 -7.05
CA PHE A 53 6.08 -14.35 -7.24
C PHE A 53 6.20 -13.57 -8.56
N SER A 54 5.10 -13.37 -9.28
CA SER A 54 5.07 -12.56 -10.49
C SER A 54 5.16 -11.08 -10.13
N SER A 55 6.25 -10.41 -10.53
CA SER A 55 6.44 -8.99 -10.27
C SER A 55 5.29 -8.16 -10.87
N PRO A 56 4.77 -7.13 -10.16
CA PRO A 56 3.91 -6.14 -10.78
C PRO A 56 4.73 -5.37 -11.81
N ALA A 57 4.62 -5.72 -13.09
CA ALA A 57 5.23 -5.00 -14.22
C ALA A 57 4.63 -3.59 -14.45
N LYS A 58 3.92 -3.06 -13.44
CA LYS A 58 3.23 -1.77 -13.40
C LYS A 58 3.99 -0.90 -12.40
N PRO A 59 4.20 0.41 -12.66
CA PRO A 59 4.83 1.28 -11.68
C PRO A 59 4.10 1.16 -10.34
N THR A 60 4.89 0.96 -9.27
CA THR A 60 4.39 0.91 -7.89
C THR A 60 4.73 2.25 -7.26
N GLY A 61 3.73 2.98 -6.79
CA GLY A 61 3.91 4.35 -6.32
C GLY A 61 2.62 5.15 -6.33
N PHE A 62 2.74 6.45 -6.15
CA PHE A 62 1.60 7.34 -5.99
C PHE A 62 1.64 8.45 -7.04
N LYS A 63 0.50 9.12 -7.24
CA LYS A 63 0.41 10.28 -8.10
C LYS A 63 -0.57 11.29 -7.51
N LEU A 64 -0.21 12.57 -7.62
CA LEU A 64 -1.14 13.67 -7.44
C LEU A 64 -1.82 13.95 -8.78
N ILE A 65 -3.15 13.88 -8.78
CA ILE A 65 -3.98 14.20 -9.95
C ILE A 65 -4.77 15.46 -9.62
N HIS A 66 -4.58 16.50 -10.43
CA HIS A 66 -5.21 17.79 -10.21
C HIS A 66 -6.44 17.93 -11.12
N VAL A 67 -7.58 18.31 -10.54
CA VAL A 67 -8.86 18.43 -11.26
C VAL A 67 -9.41 19.84 -11.06
N PRO A 68 -9.72 20.57 -12.15
CA PRO A 68 -10.35 21.89 -12.08
C PRO A 68 -11.72 21.83 -11.40
N ILE A 69 -11.99 22.81 -10.55
CA ILE A 69 -13.28 22.99 -9.86
C ILE A 69 -13.71 24.45 -9.92
N ARG A 70 -15.02 24.70 -10.03
CA ARG A 70 -15.56 26.07 -10.10
C ARG A 70 -15.45 26.83 -8.78
N HIS A 71 -15.48 26.12 -7.66
CA HIS A 71 -15.34 26.64 -6.30
C HIS A 71 -14.99 25.48 -5.36
N ARG A 72 -14.40 25.79 -4.20
CA ARG A 72 -14.12 24.79 -3.16
C ARG A 72 -15.41 24.24 -2.56
N LEU A 73 -15.47 22.93 -2.41
CA LEU A 73 -16.59 22.21 -1.80
C LEU A 73 -16.18 21.69 -0.41
N PRO A 74 -17.11 21.54 0.54
CA PRO A 74 -16.88 20.72 1.73
C PRO A 74 -16.47 19.29 1.33
N LEU A 75 -15.46 18.71 2.00
CA LEU A 75 -14.91 17.39 1.63
C LEU A 75 -15.96 16.28 1.60
N GLN A 76 -17.00 16.36 2.45
CA GLN A 76 -18.13 15.42 2.45
C GLN A 76 -18.96 15.55 1.16
N GLN A 77 -19.26 16.77 0.72
CA GLN A 77 -20.01 17.03 -0.51
C GLN A 77 -19.19 16.61 -1.73
N LEU A 78 -17.90 16.94 -1.79
CA LEU A 78 -17.02 16.50 -2.86
C LEU A 78 -16.97 14.96 -2.95
N ARG A 79 -16.74 14.25 -1.84
CA ARG A 79 -16.77 12.77 -1.82
C ARG A 79 -18.15 12.21 -2.21
N SER A 80 -19.24 12.90 -1.89
CA SER A 80 -20.58 12.52 -2.33
C SER A 80 -20.74 12.65 -3.85
N ASN A 81 -20.30 13.78 -4.41
CA ASN A 81 -20.32 14.02 -5.85
C ASN A 81 -19.44 13.02 -6.62
N LEU A 82 -18.22 12.73 -6.15
CA LEU A 82 -17.36 11.70 -6.75
C LEU A 82 -18.05 10.33 -6.81
N ARG A 83 -18.73 9.90 -5.72
CA ARG A 83 -19.50 8.65 -5.73
C ARG A 83 -20.68 8.68 -6.73
N ARG A 84 -21.37 9.82 -6.87
CA ARG A 84 -22.44 9.99 -7.88
C ARG A 84 -21.91 9.95 -9.32
N LEU A 85 -20.66 10.35 -9.55
CA LEU A 85 -19.93 10.18 -10.80
C LEU A 85 -19.34 8.76 -10.97
N HIS A 86 -19.70 7.81 -10.11
CA HIS A 86 -19.20 6.43 -10.09
C HIS A 86 -17.67 6.32 -9.89
N ILE A 87 -17.04 7.35 -9.31
CA ILE A 87 -15.61 7.35 -8.98
C ILE A 87 -15.39 6.63 -7.64
N ASN A 88 -14.47 5.67 -7.62
CA ASN A 88 -14.17 4.89 -6.43
C ASN A 88 -13.33 5.69 -5.42
N THR A 89 -13.99 6.43 -4.53
CA THR A 89 -13.33 7.25 -3.51
C THR A 89 -12.50 6.46 -2.48
N ARG A 90 -12.49 5.11 -2.51
CA ARG A 90 -11.60 4.29 -1.66
C ARG A 90 -10.18 4.19 -2.22
N GLN A 91 -10.00 4.39 -3.53
CA GLN A 91 -8.68 4.43 -4.19
C GLN A 91 -8.00 5.81 -4.07
N ILE A 92 -8.71 6.81 -3.54
CA ILE A 92 -8.20 8.16 -3.29
C ILE A 92 -7.76 8.23 -1.82
N LEU A 93 -6.45 8.30 -1.61
CA LEU A 93 -5.80 8.31 -0.30
C LEU A 93 -6.03 9.64 0.42
N ASP A 94 -5.79 10.76 -0.28
CA ASP A 94 -6.05 12.10 0.23
C ASP A 94 -6.73 13.01 -0.81
N ILE A 95 -7.43 14.01 -0.30
CA ILE A 95 -8.07 15.08 -1.05
C ILE A 95 -7.71 16.40 -0.40
N HIS A 96 -7.03 17.30 -1.12
CA HIS A 96 -6.72 18.64 -0.65
C HIS A 96 -6.85 19.68 -1.77
N TYR A 97 -6.92 20.96 -1.38
CA TYR A 97 -7.05 22.08 -2.32
C TYR A 97 -5.71 22.85 -2.39
N PRO A 98 -4.89 22.62 -3.44
CA PRO A 98 -3.64 23.36 -3.61
C PRO A 98 -3.91 24.84 -3.96
N ASP A 99 -4.96 25.10 -4.75
CA ASP A 99 -5.38 26.42 -5.20
C ASP A 99 -6.90 26.62 -4.98
N ARG A 100 -7.46 27.80 -5.32
CA ARG A 100 -8.89 28.14 -5.23
C ARG A 100 -9.75 27.31 -6.17
N ASN A 101 -9.28 27.10 -7.40
CA ASN A 101 -10.05 26.49 -8.49
C ASN A 101 -9.56 25.09 -8.87
N LEU A 102 -8.82 24.43 -7.97
CA LEU A 102 -8.19 23.15 -8.21
C LEU A 102 -8.33 22.24 -6.98
N VAL A 103 -8.62 20.96 -7.20
CA VAL A 103 -8.51 19.91 -6.18
C VAL A 103 -7.45 18.89 -6.57
N SER A 104 -6.63 18.49 -5.62
CA SER A 104 -5.67 17.39 -5.77
C SER A 104 -6.26 16.11 -5.20
N PHE A 105 -6.08 15.00 -5.91
CA PHE A 105 -6.29 13.65 -5.43
C PHE A 105 -4.95 12.94 -5.34
N LEU A 106 -4.57 12.48 -4.15
CA LEU A 106 -3.45 11.55 -4.00
C LEU A 106 -4.00 10.13 -4.21
N ILE A 107 -3.50 9.43 -5.23
CA ILE A 107 -3.92 8.07 -5.59
C ILE A 107 -2.72 7.13 -5.71
N HIS A 108 -2.96 5.82 -5.68
CA HIS A 108 -2.01 4.85 -6.19
C HIS A 108 -1.96 4.92 -7.73
N ILE A 109 -0.78 4.95 -8.33
CA ILE A 109 -0.61 5.14 -9.79
C ILE A 109 -1.33 4.07 -10.62
N GLY A 110 -1.50 2.86 -10.07
CA GLY A 110 -2.26 1.79 -10.72
C GLY A 110 -3.74 2.10 -11.01
N TYR A 111 -4.32 3.12 -10.36
CA TYR A 111 -5.69 3.62 -10.53
C TYR A 111 -5.79 4.85 -11.47
N GLU A 112 -4.67 5.46 -11.88
CA GLU A 112 -4.65 6.68 -12.69
C GLU A 112 -5.48 6.58 -13.97
N THR A 113 -5.27 5.53 -14.76
CA THR A 113 -5.96 5.32 -16.03
C THR A 113 -7.48 5.19 -15.85
N GLU A 114 -7.90 4.51 -14.78
CA GLU A 114 -9.32 4.32 -14.46
C GLU A 114 -9.96 5.66 -14.03
N LEU A 115 -9.30 6.41 -13.15
CA LEU A 115 -9.79 7.71 -12.68
C LEU A 115 -9.89 8.72 -13.84
N ARG A 116 -8.87 8.80 -14.70
CA ARG A 116 -8.87 9.66 -15.90
C ARG A 116 -10.01 9.28 -16.85
N LEU A 117 -10.25 7.99 -17.08
CA LEU A 117 -11.37 7.49 -17.89
C LEU A 117 -12.75 7.74 -17.25
N GLN A 118 -12.85 7.73 -15.93
CA GLN A 118 -14.09 8.07 -15.22
C GLN A 118 -14.38 9.57 -15.30
N LEU A 119 -13.37 10.43 -15.18
CA LEU A 119 -13.51 11.89 -15.29
C LEU A 119 -13.83 12.33 -16.74
N SER A 120 -13.19 11.73 -17.74
CA SER A 120 -13.41 12.11 -19.15
C SER A 120 -14.83 11.84 -19.64
N LYS A 121 -15.51 10.81 -19.11
CA LYS A 121 -16.95 10.54 -19.38
C LYS A 121 -17.88 11.70 -19.03
N PHE A 122 -17.45 12.61 -18.16
CA PHE A 122 -18.19 13.81 -17.76
C PHE A 122 -17.56 15.10 -18.30
N ASN A 123 -16.68 15.00 -19.32
CA ASN A 123 -15.90 16.09 -19.89
C ASN A 123 -15.02 16.82 -18.85
N ILE A 124 -14.62 16.14 -17.77
CA ILE A 124 -13.72 16.69 -16.76
C ILE A 124 -12.28 16.36 -17.19
N THR A 125 -11.53 17.39 -17.57
CA THR A 125 -10.11 17.27 -17.88
C THR A 125 -9.27 17.23 -16.60
N VAL A 126 -8.20 16.44 -16.62
CA VAL A 126 -7.15 16.49 -15.59
C VAL A 126 -6.14 17.56 -15.97
N ARG A 127 -5.67 18.30 -14.98
CA ARG A 127 -4.64 19.33 -15.11
C ARG A 127 -3.26 18.72 -14.82
N ASP A 128 -2.47 18.48 -15.86
CA ASP A 128 -1.15 17.85 -15.78
C ASP A 128 0.02 18.85 -15.72
N ASP A 129 -0.21 20.12 -16.05
CA ASP A 129 0.77 21.22 -16.05
C ASP A 129 0.95 21.90 -14.67
N PHE A 130 0.29 21.40 -13.64
CA PHE A 130 0.27 22.05 -12.33
C PHE A 130 1.50 21.68 -11.48
N ASP A 131 2.45 22.61 -11.36
CA ASP A 131 3.53 22.52 -10.37
C ASP A 131 3.09 23.10 -9.01
N PRO A 132 2.99 22.31 -7.93
CA PRO A 132 2.61 22.80 -6.61
C PRO A 132 3.64 23.74 -5.95
N LEU A 133 4.84 23.89 -6.51
CA LEU A 133 5.90 24.78 -6.04
C LEU A 133 5.96 26.12 -6.82
N ASP A 134 5.15 26.28 -7.87
CA ASP A 134 5.09 27.50 -8.67
C ASP A 134 4.76 28.73 -7.80
N PRO A 135 5.62 29.78 -7.79
CA PRO A 135 5.37 31.01 -7.04
C PRO A 135 4.07 31.72 -7.45
N SER A 136 3.53 31.46 -8.65
CA SER A 136 2.27 32.06 -9.15
C SER A 136 1.04 31.65 -8.33
N ILE A 137 1.09 30.51 -7.63
CA ILE A 137 -0.01 29.98 -6.80
C ILE A 137 -0.25 30.85 -5.55
N ILE A 138 0.76 31.62 -5.12
CA ILE A 138 0.69 32.47 -3.93
C ILE A 138 -0.01 33.78 -4.27
N LEU A 139 -1.34 33.74 -4.25
CA LEU A 139 -2.25 34.88 -4.44
C LEU A 139 -2.43 35.74 -3.18
N ASP A 140 -1.39 35.89 -2.36
CA ASP A 140 -1.40 36.76 -1.19
C ASP A 140 -1.03 38.19 -1.61
N PRO A 141 -1.91 39.20 -1.42
CA PRO A 141 -1.62 40.58 -1.78
C PRO A 141 -0.35 41.15 -1.14
N THR A 142 0.01 40.68 0.06
CA THR A 142 1.20 41.12 0.79
C THR A 142 2.49 40.60 0.16
N LEU A 143 2.42 39.46 -0.53
CA LEU A 143 3.57 38.80 -1.17
C LEU A 143 3.74 39.19 -2.65
N VAL A 144 2.88 40.04 -3.24
CA VAL A 144 2.93 40.37 -4.68
C VAL A 144 4.29 40.94 -5.10
N ASN A 145 4.88 41.82 -4.29
CA ASN A 145 6.16 42.48 -4.57
C ASN A 145 7.38 41.73 -4.00
N GLU A 146 7.18 40.56 -3.37
CA GLU A 146 8.27 39.80 -2.78
C GLU A 146 9.16 39.11 -3.83
N PRO A 147 10.46 38.87 -3.52
CA PRO A 147 11.35 38.08 -4.36
C PRO A 147 10.79 36.70 -4.68
N ILE A 148 11.12 36.20 -5.88
CA ILE A 148 10.64 34.90 -6.37
C ILE A 148 11.01 33.77 -5.40
N ASP A 149 12.24 33.76 -4.88
CA ASP A 149 12.71 32.77 -3.91
C ASP A 149 11.86 32.73 -2.63
N HIS A 150 11.37 33.90 -2.17
CA HIS A 150 10.52 33.98 -0.99
C HIS A 150 9.11 33.46 -1.25
N LYS A 151 8.59 33.64 -2.47
CA LYS A 151 7.34 33.03 -2.94
C LYS A 151 7.46 31.52 -3.10
N VAL A 152 8.55 31.02 -3.69
CA VAL A 152 8.84 29.57 -3.81
C VAL A 152 8.94 28.93 -2.43
N LYS A 153 9.61 29.58 -1.46
CA LYS A 153 9.68 29.11 -0.06
C LYS A 153 8.29 29.05 0.59
N HIS A 154 7.41 30.01 0.31
CA HIS A 154 6.02 29.98 0.75
C HIS A 154 5.19 28.87 0.09
N ALA A 155 5.32 28.68 -1.23
CA ALA A 155 4.67 27.60 -1.98
C ALA A 155 5.09 26.22 -1.44
N ARG A 156 6.40 26.00 -1.26
CA ARG A 156 6.97 24.79 -0.64
C ARG A 156 6.41 24.56 0.76
N LYS A 157 6.41 25.57 1.63
CA LYS A 157 5.82 25.47 2.99
C LYS A 157 4.34 25.10 2.96
N ALA A 158 3.55 25.70 2.06
CA ALA A 158 2.13 25.41 1.92
C ALA A 158 1.86 24.00 1.33
N PHE A 159 2.70 23.53 0.40
CA PHE A 159 2.67 22.16 -0.11
C PHE A 159 2.99 21.15 1.01
N LEU A 160 4.12 21.33 1.70
CA LEU A 160 4.56 20.47 2.81
C LEU A 160 3.50 20.35 3.89
N HIS A 161 2.90 21.46 4.31
CA HIS A 161 1.81 21.46 5.30
C HIS A 161 0.65 20.56 4.87
N ARG A 162 0.21 20.64 3.60
CA ARG A 162 -0.90 19.81 3.08
C ARG A 162 -0.54 18.33 3.09
N ILE A 163 0.66 17.96 2.64
CA ILE A 163 1.10 16.56 2.61
C ILE A 163 1.30 16.02 4.04
N CYS A 164 1.92 16.77 4.94
CA CYS A 164 2.09 16.33 6.34
C CYS A 164 0.74 16.13 7.05
N VAL A 165 -0.23 17.02 6.83
CA VAL A 165 -1.62 16.85 7.33
C VAL A 165 -2.34 15.66 6.67
N ALA A 166 -1.99 15.27 5.45
CA ALA A 166 -2.46 14.01 4.84
C ALA A 166 -1.81 12.79 5.50
N LEU A 167 -0.49 12.78 5.65
CA LEU A 167 0.27 11.69 6.25
C LEU A 167 -0.19 11.39 7.68
N ARG A 168 -0.45 12.41 8.53
CA ARG A 168 -1.02 12.23 9.89
C ARG A 168 -2.32 11.42 9.95
N ARG A 169 -3.07 11.33 8.84
CA ARG A 169 -4.35 10.60 8.75
C ARG A 169 -4.18 9.17 8.24
N PHE A 170 -2.98 8.76 7.82
CA PHE A 170 -2.73 7.43 7.27
C PHE A 170 -2.33 6.41 8.33
N ARG A 171 -2.68 5.14 8.07
CA ARG A 171 -2.14 4.01 8.82
C ARG A 171 -0.67 3.80 8.46
N THR A 172 0.15 3.35 9.40
CA THR A 172 1.59 3.06 9.27
C THR A 172 2.06 2.59 7.89
N LEU A 173 1.45 1.52 7.33
CA LEU A 173 1.89 0.97 6.04
C LEU A 173 1.69 1.93 4.87
N ILE A 174 0.59 2.68 4.86
CA ILE A 174 0.29 3.69 3.84
C ILE A 174 1.14 4.94 4.07
N TYR A 175 1.31 5.34 5.35
CA TYR A 175 2.24 6.42 5.73
C TYR A 175 3.64 6.15 5.19
N ASN A 176 4.23 4.98 5.50
CA ASN A 176 5.61 4.66 5.10
C ASN A 176 5.75 4.62 3.57
N ALA A 177 4.80 4.01 2.86
CA ALA A 177 4.84 3.96 1.40
C ALA A 177 4.74 5.36 0.76
N VAL A 178 3.81 6.20 1.22
CA VAL A 178 3.61 7.54 0.66
C VAL A 178 4.74 8.50 1.06
N ALA A 179 5.23 8.44 2.30
CA ALA A 179 6.36 9.25 2.77
C ALA A 179 7.63 8.92 1.98
N ASN A 180 7.96 7.63 1.81
CA ASN A 180 9.11 7.20 1.02
C ASN A 180 9.00 7.66 -0.44
N PHE A 181 7.81 7.59 -1.04
CA PHE A 181 7.57 8.13 -2.39
C PHE A 181 7.87 9.63 -2.48
N PHE A 182 7.39 10.44 -1.52
CA PHE A 182 7.64 11.88 -1.55
C PHE A 182 9.12 12.22 -1.33
N VAL A 183 9.83 11.48 -0.47
CA VAL A 183 11.29 11.62 -0.28
C VAL A 183 12.06 11.20 -1.53
N GLN A 184 11.69 10.10 -2.18
CA GLN A 184 12.32 9.65 -3.44
C GLN A 184 12.04 10.56 -4.64
N SER A 185 11.04 11.45 -4.55
CA SER A 185 10.69 12.41 -5.59
C SER A 185 11.33 13.80 -5.39
N ASP A 186 12.20 13.96 -4.38
CA ASP A 186 12.80 15.23 -3.92
C ASP A 186 11.81 16.36 -3.54
N LEU A 187 10.50 16.07 -3.56
CA LEU A 187 9.44 17.01 -3.17
C LEU A 187 9.41 17.29 -1.66
N ILE A 188 9.93 16.39 -0.82
CA ILE A 188 9.94 16.47 0.65
C ILE A 188 11.27 15.93 1.19
N GLY A 189 12.00 16.71 1.97
CA GLY A 189 13.21 16.26 2.67
C GLY A 189 12.89 15.50 3.95
N LEU A 190 13.85 14.70 4.45
CA LEU A 190 13.71 14.01 5.74
C LEU A 190 13.54 14.99 6.91
N ASP A 191 14.24 16.12 6.87
CA ASP A 191 14.14 17.17 7.89
C ASP A 191 12.76 17.86 7.87
N ASP A 192 12.16 18.04 6.69
CA ASP A 192 10.79 18.54 6.57
C ASP A 192 9.83 17.56 7.27
N LEU A 193 10.00 16.25 7.07
CA LEU A 193 9.14 15.23 7.68
C LEU A 193 9.28 15.20 9.22
N ALA A 194 10.50 15.37 9.73
CA ALA A 194 10.78 15.46 11.16
C ALA A 194 10.18 16.72 11.81
N SER A 195 10.22 17.86 11.11
CA SER A 195 9.73 19.17 11.62
C SER A 195 8.22 19.24 11.86
N TYR A 196 7.43 18.27 11.39
CA TYR A 196 5.96 18.26 11.53
C TYR A 196 5.46 17.33 12.65
N ASP A 197 6.28 16.96 13.64
CA ASP A 197 5.90 16.03 14.73
C ASP A 197 5.19 14.76 14.23
N LEU A 198 5.59 14.29 13.05
CA LEU A 198 5.07 13.06 12.46
C LEU A 198 5.70 11.89 13.20
N ALA A 199 5.05 11.47 14.30
CA ALA A 199 5.50 10.38 15.17
C ALA A 199 5.99 9.19 14.32
N PRO A 200 7.30 8.91 14.28
CA PRO A 200 7.88 8.11 13.21
C PRO A 200 7.51 6.62 13.36
N PRO A 201 6.81 6.01 12.39
CA PRO A 201 6.53 4.60 12.42
C PRO A 201 7.57 3.83 11.58
N TYR A 202 8.76 3.70 12.20
CA TYR A 202 9.69 2.58 12.05
C TYR A 202 10.61 2.53 10.80
N LYS A 203 11.88 2.23 11.10
CA LYS A 203 12.95 1.67 10.25
C LYS A 203 12.88 1.99 8.76
N TYR A 204 13.64 3.00 8.35
CA TYR A 204 14.20 3.07 7.01
C TYR A 204 15.00 1.78 6.75
N CYS A 205 14.67 1.06 5.68
CA CYS A 205 15.60 0.10 5.09
C CYS A 205 16.66 0.91 4.34
N THR A 206 17.66 1.40 5.06
CA THR A 206 18.87 1.95 4.45
C THR A 206 19.52 0.83 3.64
N GLY A 207 19.32 0.85 2.33
CA GLY A 207 20.05 0.00 1.41
C GLY A 207 21.51 0.42 1.49
N HIS A 208 22.29 -0.27 2.32
CA HIS A 208 23.74 -0.18 2.23
C HIS A 208 24.12 -0.62 0.82
N ILE A 209 24.51 0.35 0.00
CA ILE A 209 25.40 0.10 -1.12
C ILE A 209 26.68 -0.42 -0.48
N LEU A 210 26.87 -1.74 -0.56
CA LEU A 210 28.18 -2.34 -0.33
C LEU A 210 29.02 -1.98 -1.54
N ASP A 211 29.89 -0.98 -1.35
CA ASP A 211 31.02 -0.77 -2.23
C ASP A 211 31.90 -2.03 -2.20
N HIS A 212 31.73 -2.89 -3.19
CA HIS A 212 32.68 -3.96 -3.47
C HIS A 212 33.77 -3.41 -4.40
N VAL A 213 34.91 -3.11 -3.76
CA VAL A 213 36.25 -3.04 -4.37
C VAL A 213 36.63 -4.41 -4.94
#